data_AF-X1IYW3-F1
#
_entry.id   AF-X1IYW3-F1
#
_cell.length_a   1.000
_cell.length_b   1.000
_cell.length_c   1.000
_cell.angle_alpha   90.00
_cell.angle_beta   90.00
_cell.angle_gamma   90.00
#
_symmetry.space_group_name_H-M   'P 1'
#
loop_
_entity.id
_entity.type
_entity.pdbx_description
1 polymer ?
#
loop_
_entity_poly.entity_id
_entity_poly.type
_entity_poly.pdbx_seq_one_letter_code
_entity_poly.pdbx_strand_id
1 'polypeptide(L)' 'MIESYVFGRMDVDGHTYTSDLIIFPDRVNDSWWRKSGHNLCLEDIE' A
#
# COMPACT_ATOMS: atom_id res chain seq x y z
N MET A 1 -0.67 7.94 -9.46
CA MET A 1 -0.75 9.30 -8.86
C MET A 1 -1.52 9.19 -7.56
N ILE A 2 -0.99 9.67 -6.43
CA ILE A 2 -1.73 9.67 -5.15
C ILE A 2 -2.59 10.93 -5.09
N GLU A 3 -3.91 10.75 -4.98
CA GLU A 3 -4.86 11.87 -4.91
C GLU A 3 -5.14 12.31 -3.48
N SER A 4 -5.29 11.35 -2.56
CA SER A 4 -5.63 11.65 -1.17
C SER A 4 -5.13 10.57 -0.20
N TYR A 5 -4.90 10.97 1.05
CA TYR A 5 -4.59 10.08 2.17
C TYR A 5 -5.31 10.54 3.43
N VAL A 6 -5.97 9.59 4.09
CA VAL A 6 -6.41 9.68 5.48
C VAL A 6 -6.09 8.37 6.19
N PHE A 7 -6.07 8.37 7.52
CA PHE A 7 -5.82 7.15 8.27
C PHE A 7 -6.83 6.04 7.86
N GLY A 8 -6.31 4.91 7.36
CA GLY A 8 -7.11 3.78 6.89
C GLY A 8 -7.72 3.91 5.49
N ARG A 9 -7.43 4.98 4.74
CA ARG A 9 -7.89 5.13 3.35
C ARG A 9 -6.92 5.92 2.48
N MET A 10 -6.64 5.40 1.29
CA MET A 10 -5.90 6.09 0.22
C MET A 10 -6.69 6.09 -1.07
N ASP A 11 -6.63 7.21 -1.81
CA ASP A 11 -7.11 7.28 -3.19
C ASP A 11 -5.87 7.39 -4.12
N VAL A 12 -5.70 6.40 -5.00
CA VAL A 12 -4.56 6.27 -5.93
C VAL A 12 -5.06 5.89 -7.31
N ASP A 13 -4.70 6.67 -8.33
CA ASP A 13 -5.10 6.47 -9.72
C ASP A 13 -6.62 6.23 -9.89
N GLY A 14 -7.43 7.01 -9.18
CA GLY A 14 -8.89 6.95 -9.17
C GLY A 14 -9.49 5.77 -8.39
N HIS A 15 -8.67 4.97 -7.71
CA HIS A 15 -9.09 3.81 -6.93
C HIS A 15 -8.94 4.07 -5.44
N THR A 16 -9.98 3.73 -4.67
CA THR A 16 -9.96 3.81 -3.20
C THR A 16 -9.51 2.50 -2.60
N TYR A 17 -8.54 2.58 -1.70
CA TYR A 17 -7.99 1.46 -0.96
C TYR A 17 -8.13 1.68 0.54
N THR A 18 -8.42 0.61 1.27
CA THR A 18 -8.53 0.59 2.75
C THR A 18 -7.60 -0.41 3.42
N SER A 19 -6.69 -0.99 2.64
CA SER A 19 -5.67 -1.96 3.08
C SER A 19 -4.28 -1.36 2.94
N ASP A 20 -3.27 -2.02 3.51
CA ASP A 20 -1.88 -1.66 3.28
C ASP A 20 -1.51 -1.84 1.80
N LEU A 21 -0.74 -0.90 1.24
CA LEU A 21 -0.37 -0.86 -0.18
C LEU A 21 1.14 -0.77 -0.37
N ILE A 22 1.67 -1.41 -1.42
CA ILE A 22 2.94 -1.00 -2.05
C ILE A 22 2.62 -0.35 -3.40
N ILE A 23 3.07 0.88 -3.60
CA ILE A 23 2.84 1.65 -4.83
C ILE A 23 4.12 1.64 -5.66
N PHE A 24 4.05 1.10 -6.88
CA PHE A 24 5.11 1.11 -7.88
C PHE A 24 4.78 2.14 -8.98
N PRO A 25 5.76 2.53 -9.84
CA PRO A 25 5.48 3.46 -10.94
C PRO A 25 4.41 2.97 -11.94
N ASP A 26 4.24 1.66 -12.08
CA ASP A 26 3.38 1.00 -13.06
C ASP A 26 2.17 0.27 -12.47
N ARG A 27 2.16 0.02 -11.16
CA ARG A 27 1.10 -0.77 -10.48
C ARG A 27 0.99 -0.48 -9.00
N VAL A 28 -0.11 -0.93 -8.40
CA VAL A 28 -0.30 -0.98 -6.95
C VAL A 28 -0.43 -2.44 -6.53
N ASN A 29 0.31 -2.86 -5.50
CA ASN A 29 0.09 -4.12 -4.80
C ASN A 29 -0.77 -3.85 -3.57
N ASP A 30 -2.05 -4.17 -3.69
CA ASP A 30 -3.09 -4.00 -2.66
C ASP A 30 -3.34 -5.25 -1.80
N SER A 31 -2.66 -6.34 -2.13
CA SER A 31 -2.66 -7.61 -1.39
C SER A 31 -1.42 -7.73 -0.49
N TRP A 32 -0.78 -6.60 -0.18
CA TRP A 32 0.44 -6.59 0.61
C TRP A 32 0.16 -6.96 2.07
N TRP A 33 0.92 -7.93 2.58
CA TRP A 33 0.82 -8.38 3.97
C TRP A 33 2.20 -8.41 4.62
N ARG A 34 2.32 -7.71 5.75
CA ARG A 34 3.58 -7.64 6.51
C ARG A 34 3.73 -8.83 7.45
N LYS A 35 4.94 -9.35 7.57
CA LYS A 35 5.35 -10.35 8.56
C LYS A 35 5.18 -9.84 9.99
N SER A 36 5.41 -8.55 10.22
CA SER A 36 5.23 -7.89 11.52
C SER A 36 4.72 -6.45 11.36
N GLY A 37 3.75 -6.02 12.16
CA GLY A 37 3.16 -4.67 12.05
C GLY A 37 4.11 -3.51 12.41
N HIS A 38 5.17 -3.78 13.17
CA HIS A 38 6.09 -2.76 13.67
C HIS A 38 7.45 -2.72 12.97
N ASN A 39 7.74 -3.70 12.11
CA ASN A 39 9.01 -3.80 11.41
C ASN A 39 8.77 -4.16 9.95
N LEU A 40 9.47 -3.46 9.06
CA LEU A 40 9.54 -3.84 7.66
C LEU A 40 10.67 -4.87 7.49
N CYS A 41 10.33 -6.06 7.01
CA CYS A 41 11.27 -7.14 6.73
C CYS A 41 11.59 -7.19 5.22
N LEU A 42 12.70 -7.82 4.83
CA LEU A 42 13.04 -7.97 3.41
C LEU A 42 11.98 -8.79 2.67
N GLU A 43 11.46 -9.82 3.34
CA GLU A 43 10.39 -10.69 2.83
C GLU A 43 9.07 -9.96 2.57
N ASP A 44 8.89 -8.75 3.13
CA ASP A 44 7.69 -7.95 2.88
C ASP A 44 7.75 -7.22 1.53
N ILE A 45 8.92 -7.11 0.89
CA ILE A 45 9.14 -6.30 -0.32
C ILE A 45 9.70 -7.08 -1.51
N GLU A 46 9.73 -8.41 -1.43
CA GLU A 46 10.18 -9.31 -2.52
C GLU A 46 9.22 -9.35 -3.72
#